data_AF-A0A924AS85-F1
#
_entry.id   AF-A0A924AS85-F1
#
_cell.length_a   1.000
_cell.length_b   1.000
_cell.length_c   1.000
_cell.angle_alpha   90.00
_cell.angle_beta   90.00
_cell.angle_gamma   90.00
#
_symmetry.space_group_name_H-M   'P 1'
#
loop_
_entity.id
_entity.type
_entity.pdbx_description
1 polymer ?
#
loop_
_entity_poly.entity_id
_entity_poly.type
_entity_poly.pdbx_seq_one_letter_code
_entity_poly.pdbx_strand_id
1 'polypeptide(L)'
;MYKRILSYCFAFVVMLYTGLVQGQTDTVRIGVNGLACSSCSKAVEEKIIKLKFVRFVKMDLNTNEATVIVDFTQKEDWNQLAKAVYDAGFSIGYFQVPSCTKRSPQYSDTSCAEDYQCIGPADKQSNPDYYILVGKYFMSGKAYTPWKKTLQGMTYIDPKKSIYYYY
;
A
#
# COMPACT_ATOMS: atom_id res chain seq x y z
N MET A 1 -10.37 -27.29 43.86
CA MET A 1 -9.01 -26.79 43.56
C MET A 1 -8.64 -26.85 42.06
N TYR A 2 -8.92 -27.94 41.33
CA TYR A 2 -8.55 -28.11 39.91
C TYR A 2 -9.06 -27.02 38.93
N LYS A 3 -10.29 -26.52 39.09
CA LYS A 3 -10.86 -25.46 38.22
C LYS A 3 -10.05 -24.16 38.18
N ARG A 4 -9.41 -23.77 39.29
CA ARG A 4 -8.58 -22.56 39.37
C ARG A 4 -7.25 -22.77 38.62
N ILE A 5 -6.63 -23.93 38.80
CA ILE A 5 -5.38 -24.31 38.11
C ILE A 5 -5.60 -24.37 36.59
N LEU A 6 -6.71 -24.97 36.15
CA LEU A 6 -7.07 -25.04 34.73
C LEU A 6 -7.31 -23.66 34.11
N SER A 7 -7.93 -22.74 34.87
CA SER A 7 -8.14 -21.35 34.45
C SER A 7 -6.83 -20.57 34.32
N TYR A 8 -5.88 -20.78 35.23
CA TYR A 8 -4.55 -20.15 35.14
C TYR A 8 -3.72 -20.73 34.00
N CYS A 9 -3.79 -22.03 33.73
CA CYS A 9 -3.17 -22.64 32.55
C CYS A 9 -3.78 -22.08 31.26
N PHE A 10 -5.10 -21.92 31.18
CA PHE A 10 -5.74 -21.31 30.00
C PHE A 10 -5.32 -19.85 29.81
N ALA A 11 -5.28 -19.06 30.88
CA ALA A 11 -4.82 -17.67 30.81
C ALA A 11 -3.34 -17.57 30.41
N PHE A 12 -2.48 -18.44 30.94
CA PHE A 12 -1.05 -18.47 30.60
C PHE A 12 -0.82 -18.92 29.15
N VAL A 13 -1.59 -19.92 28.67
CA VAL A 13 -1.60 -20.32 27.25
C VAL A 13 -2.07 -19.17 26.37
N VAL A 14 -3.19 -18.50 26.68
CA VAL A 14 -3.67 -17.35 25.90
C VAL A 14 -2.63 -16.21 25.88
N MET A 15 -1.97 -15.92 27.01
CA MET A 15 -0.95 -14.88 27.11
C MET A 15 0.33 -15.21 26.32
N LEU A 16 0.73 -16.49 26.30
CA LEU A 16 1.81 -17.00 25.44
C LEU A 16 1.44 -16.94 23.95
N TYR A 17 0.17 -17.20 23.61
CA TYR A 17 -0.31 -17.15 22.22
C TYR A 17 -0.41 -15.72 21.67
N THR A 18 -0.74 -14.72 22.49
CA THR A 18 -0.83 -13.32 22.04
C THR A 18 0.53 -12.64 21.82
N GLY A 19 1.64 -13.22 22.28
CA GLY A 19 2.97 -12.60 22.25
C GLY A 19 3.72 -12.66 20.92
N LEU A 20 3.18 -13.33 19.89
CA LEU A 20 3.89 -13.61 18.62
C LEU A 20 3.41 -12.81 17.40
N VAL A 21 2.51 -11.85 17.56
CA VAL A 21 2.11 -11.00 16.43
C VAL A 21 3.14 -9.89 16.24
N GLN A 22 4.25 -10.21 15.54
CA GLN A 22 5.04 -9.18 14.90
C GLN A 22 4.15 -8.52 13.85
N GLY A 23 3.72 -7.29 14.11
CA GLY A 23 2.86 -6.55 13.19
C GLY A 23 3.56 -6.41 11.85
N GLN A 24 2.97 -7.02 10.80
CA GLN A 24 3.45 -6.90 9.44
C GLN A 24 3.01 -5.55 8.87
N THR A 25 3.53 -4.46 9.43
CA THR A 25 3.21 -3.11 8.99
C THR A 25 4.36 -2.48 8.25
N ASP A 26 4.07 -1.77 7.17
CA ASP A 26 5.08 -1.01 6.43
C ASP A 26 4.48 0.28 5.85
N THR A 27 5.34 1.15 5.34
CA THR A 27 5.04 2.51 4.91
C THR A 27 4.77 2.56 3.42
N VAL A 28 3.66 3.18 3.04
CA VAL A 28 3.30 3.60 1.68
C VAL A 28 3.39 5.12 1.61
N ARG A 29 3.97 5.65 0.53
CA ARG A 29 4.07 7.10 0.30
C ARG A 29 3.28 7.51 -0.93
N ILE A 30 2.51 8.58 -0.81
CA ILE A 30 1.64 9.05 -1.87
C ILE A 30 1.83 10.54 -2.03
N GLY A 31 2.38 10.97 -3.17
CA GLY A 31 2.33 12.37 -3.56
C GLY A 31 0.90 12.72 -3.97
N VAL A 32 0.29 13.72 -3.36
CA VAL A 32 -1.09 14.16 -3.64
C VAL A 32 -1.04 15.53 -4.30
N ASN A 33 -1.47 15.59 -5.56
CA ASN A 33 -1.50 16.85 -6.29
C ASN A 33 -2.71 17.70 -5.84
N GLY A 34 -2.50 19.00 -5.72
CA GLY A 34 -3.56 19.97 -5.43
C GLY A 34 -3.83 20.18 -3.93
N LEU A 35 -3.05 19.56 -3.04
CA LEU A 35 -3.04 19.93 -1.62
C LEU A 35 -2.48 21.36 -1.48
N ALA A 36 -3.29 22.26 -0.95
CA ALA A 36 -2.91 23.65 -0.68
C ALA A 36 -3.41 24.16 0.67
N CYS A 37 -4.15 23.33 1.42
CA CYS A 37 -4.83 23.75 2.64
C CYS A 37 -4.95 22.62 3.67
N SER A 38 -5.02 22.96 4.96
CA SER A 38 -5.13 21.99 6.05
C SER A 38 -6.44 21.21 6.06
N SER A 39 -7.55 21.84 5.65
CA SER A 39 -8.82 21.15 5.47
C SER A 39 -8.80 20.19 4.28
N CYS A 40 -8.02 20.50 3.24
CA CYS A 40 -7.81 19.67 2.05
C CYS A 40 -7.08 18.38 2.44
N SER A 41 -5.97 18.51 3.19
CA SER A 41 -5.20 17.34 3.65
C SER A 41 -6.02 16.47 4.61
N LYS A 42 -6.80 17.09 5.50
CA LYS A 42 -7.68 16.37 6.44
C LYS A 42 -8.74 15.55 5.71
N ALA A 43 -9.35 16.09 4.65
CA ALA A 43 -10.35 15.36 3.86
C ALA A 43 -9.78 14.09 3.22
N VAL A 44 -8.54 14.15 2.72
CA VAL A 44 -7.82 12.99 2.17
C VAL A 44 -7.52 11.97 3.28
N GLU A 45 -6.96 12.43 4.41
CA GLU A 45 -6.63 11.60 5.57
C GLU A 45 -7.85 10.80 6.07
N GLU A 46 -8.99 11.47 6.25
CA GLU A 46 -10.24 10.87 6.72
C GLU A 46 -10.81 9.81 5.77
N LYS A 47 -10.49 9.86 4.48
CA LYS A 47 -10.89 8.84 3.50
C LYS A 47 -9.96 7.64 3.54
N ILE A 48 -8.64 7.87 3.59
CA ILE A 48 -7.63 6.81 3.58
C ILE A 48 -7.70 5.99 4.88
N ILE A 49 -7.82 6.63 6.05
CA ILE A 49 -7.81 5.95 7.36
C ILE A 49 -8.98 4.99 7.56
N LYS A 50 -10.05 5.10 6.75
CA LYS A 50 -11.23 4.20 6.81
C LYS A 50 -11.02 2.86 6.13
N LEU A 51 -9.93 2.71 5.37
CA LEU A 51 -9.60 1.46 4.70
C LEU A 51 -9.11 0.44 5.72
N LYS A 52 -9.63 -0.80 5.65
CA LYS A 52 -9.40 -1.82 6.69
C LYS A 52 -7.91 -2.14 6.90
N PHE A 53 -7.13 -2.11 5.82
CA PHE A 53 -5.70 -2.39 5.81
C PHE A 53 -4.83 -1.17 6.16
N VAL A 54 -5.42 -0.02 6.51
CA VAL A 54 -4.68 1.18 6.92
C VAL A 54 -4.73 1.33 8.44
N ARG A 55 -3.56 1.53 9.05
CA ARG A 55 -3.43 1.75 10.50
C ARG A 55 -3.26 3.21 10.87
N PHE A 56 -2.58 3.97 10.03
CA PHE A 56 -2.23 5.35 10.31
C PHE A 56 -1.98 6.11 9.02
N VAL A 57 -2.30 7.40 9.03
CA VAL A 57 -2.03 8.32 7.94
C VAL A 57 -1.45 9.60 8.53
N LYS A 58 -0.38 10.09 7.94
CA LYS A 58 0.20 11.40 8.24
C LYS A 58 0.31 12.21 6.97
N MET A 59 -0.27 13.40 6.98
CA MET A 59 -0.18 14.35 5.88
C MET A 59 0.96 15.34 6.12
N ASP A 60 1.74 15.62 5.09
CA ASP A 60 2.72 16.70 5.05
C ASP A 60 2.39 17.66 3.91
N LEU A 61 1.94 18.87 4.27
CA LEU A 61 1.57 19.92 3.32
C LEU A 61 2.80 20.61 2.69
N ASN A 62 3.98 20.51 3.30
CA ASN A 62 5.18 21.12 2.73
C ASN A 62 5.66 20.33 1.51
N THR A 63 5.50 19.01 1.56
CA THR A 63 5.90 18.07 0.50
C THR A 63 4.72 17.57 -0.33
N ASN A 64 3.48 17.91 0.05
CA ASN A 64 2.26 17.37 -0.53
C ASN A 64 2.23 15.83 -0.53
N GLU A 65 2.72 15.23 0.55
CA GLU A 65 2.84 13.77 0.70
C GLU A 65 1.90 13.25 1.80
N ALA A 66 1.28 12.10 1.55
CA ALA A 66 0.68 11.26 2.57
C ALA A 66 1.61 10.08 2.87
N THR A 67 2.04 9.97 4.12
CA THR A 67 2.71 8.77 4.67
C THR A 67 1.65 7.88 5.30
N VAL A 68 1.47 6.67 4.77
CA VAL A 68 0.43 5.72 5.19
C VAL A 68 1.09 4.47 5.77
N ILE A 69 0.70 4.09 6.98
CA ILE A 69 1.11 2.81 7.57
C ILE A 69 0.05 1.77 7.25
N VAL A 70 0.45 0.76 6.48
CA VAL A 70 -0.41 -0.34 6.02
C VAL A 70 -0.17 -1.57 6.88
N ASP A 71 -1.25 -2.28 7.22
CA ASP A 71 -1.25 -3.59 7.86
C ASP A 71 -1.41 -4.69 6.82
N PHE A 72 -0.31 -5.39 6.55
CA PHE A 72 -0.24 -6.47 5.56
C PHE A 72 -0.75 -7.82 6.09
N THR A 73 -1.22 -7.88 7.34
CA THR A 73 -2.00 -9.05 7.78
C THR A 73 -3.37 -9.13 7.09
N GLN A 74 -3.80 -8.02 6.47
CA GLN A 74 -4.98 -7.92 5.65
C GLN A 74 -4.58 -7.75 4.18
N LYS A 75 -5.40 -8.27 3.26
CA LYS A 75 -5.18 -8.08 1.83
C LYS A 75 -5.29 -6.59 1.47
N GLU A 76 -4.19 -6.02 0.99
CA GLU A 76 -4.13 -4.67 0.46
C GLU A 76 -4.91 -4.52 -0.85
N ASP A 77 -5.42 -3.31 -1.09
CA ASP A 77 -6.01 -2.95 -2.38
C ASP A 77 -5.61 -1.51 -2.72
N TRP A 78 -4.58 -1.37 -3.57
CA TRP A 78 -4.09 -0.06 -3.98
C TRP A 78 -5.09 0.72 -4.82
N ASN A 79 -6.01 0.04 -5.51
CA ASN A 79 -7.08 0.72 -6.24
C ASN A 79 -8.06 1.38 -5.26
N GLN A 80 -8.44 0.69 -4.18
CA GLN A 80 -9.26 1.29 -3.13
C GLN A 80 -8.57 2.48 -2.46
N LEU A 81 -7.27 2.37 -2.21
CA LEU A 81 -6.51 3.47 -1.64
C LEU A 81 -6.43 4.66 -2.59
N ALA A 82 -6.10 4.43 -3.86
CA ALA A 82 -6.10 5.48 -4.87
C ALA A 82 -7.48 6.12 -5.01
N LYS A 83 -8.54 5.30 -5.06
CA LYS A 83 -9.93 5.77 -5.11
C LYS A 83 -10.28 6.67 -3.93
N ALA A 84 -9.80 6.37 -2.72
CA ALA A 84 -10.03 7.21 -1.55
C ALA A 84 -9.47 8.64 -1.74
N VAL A 85 -8.32 8.78 -2.40
CA VAL A 85 -7.74 10.08 -2.77
C VAL A 85 -8.59 10.81 -3.81
N TYR A 86 -9.06 10.09 -4.85
CA TYR A 86 -9.94 10.66 -5.88
C TYR A 86 -11.32 11.06 -5.35
N ASP A 87 -11.89 10.26 -4.45
CA ASP A 87 -13.17 10.54 -3.80
C ASP A 87 -13.07 11.74 -2.84
N ALA A 88 -11.87 12.10 -2.39
CA ALA A 88 -11.59 13.35 -1.68
C ALA A 88 -11.42 14.56 -2.62
N GLY A 89 -11.43 14.36 -3.94
CA GLY A 89 -11.30 15.43 -4.94
C GLY A 89 -9.87 15.70 -5.40
N PHE A 90 -8.91 14.84 -5.07
CA PHE A 90 -7.49 15.02 -5.40
C PHE A 90 -6.99 13.98 -6.40
N SER A 91 -5.77 14.16 -6.89
CA SER A 91 -5.12 13.19 -7.78
C SER A 91 -3.74 12.82 -7.27
N ILE A 92 -3.24 11.68 -7.72
CA ILE A 92 -1.94 11.16 -7.26
C ILE A 92 -0.83 11.65 -8.19
N GLY A 93 0.25 12.17 -7.61
CA GLY A 93 1.49 12.53 -8.28
C GLY A 93 2.39 11.32 -8.48
N TYR A 94 2.62 10.57 -7.39
CA TYR A 94 3.31 9.29 -7.35
C TYR A 94 2.73 8.40 -6.25
N PHE A 95 2.87 7.09 -6.39
CA PHE A 95 2.42 6.09 -5.43
C PHE A 95 3.53 5.07 -5.21
N GLN A 96 4.15 5.12 -4.03
CA GLN A 96 5.26 4.25 -3.63
C GLN A 96 4.79 3.22 -2.61
N VAL A 97 4.93 1.94 -2.94
CA VAL A 97 4.61 0.82 -2.06
C VAL A 97 5.87 0.06 -1.67
N PRO A 98 5.93 -0.54 -0.47
CA PRO A 98 7.08 -1.36 -0.08
C PRO A 98 7.17 -2.59 -1.00
N SER A 99 8.39 -2.95 -1.38
CA SER A 99 8.64 -4.17 -2.12
C SER A 99 8.31 -5.39 -1.26
N CYS A 100 7.98 -6.49 -1.91
CA CYS A 100 7.56 -7.71 -1.23
C CYS A 100 8.71 -8.33 -0.44
N THR A 101 9.93 -8.21 -0.95
CA THR A 101 11.17 -8.66 -0.32
C THR A 101 11.50 -7.91 0.96
N LYS A 102 11.07 -6.64 1.07
CA LYS A 102 11.23 -5.83 2.27
C LYS A 102 10.29 -6.24 3.41
N ARG A 103 9.09 -6.71 3.08
CA ARG A 103 8.00 -6.94 4.06
C ARG A 103 8.17 -8.17 4.94
N SER A 104 8.76 -9.26 4.43
CA SER A 104 9.12 -10.46 5.22
C SER A 104 9.75 -11.53 4.31
N PRO A 105 10.66 -12.38 4.81
CA PRO A 105 11.03 -13.65 4.18
C PRO A 105 9.85 -14.64 4.04
N GLN A 106 8.73 -14.38 4.72
CA GLN A 106 7.55 -15.25 4.76
C GLN A 106 6.61 -15.07 3.55
N TYR A 107 6.74 -13.98 2.79
CA TYR A 107 6.14 -13.92 1.46
C TYR A 107 7.02 -14.76 0.51
N SER A 108 6.44 -15.77 -0.12
CA SER A 108 7.15 -16.45 -1.22
C SER A 108 7.23 -15.50 -2.40
N ASP A 109 8.31 -15.59 -3.18
CA ASP A 109 8.49 -14.81 -4.42
C ASP A 109 7.22 -14.83 -5.29
N THR A 110 6.54 -15.98 -5.37
CA THR A 110 5.28 -16.17 -6.10
C THR A 110 4.07 -15.47 -5.48
N SER A 111 3.90 -15.51 -4.16
CA SER A 111 2.66 -15.05 -3.51
C SER A 111 2.36 -13.57 -3.64
N CYS A 112 3.40 -12.74 -3.84
CA CYS A 112 3.24 -11.32 -4.14
C CYS A 112 3.63 -10.96 -5.57
N ALA A 113 4.67 -11.58 -6.16
CA ALA A 113 5.10 -11.17 -7.50
C ALA A 113 4.09 -11.53 -8.59
N GLU A 114 3.18 -12.49 -8.36
CA GLU A 114 2.09 -12.76 -9.30
C GLU A 114 1.17 -11.55 -9.55
N ASP A 115 1.09 -10.64 -8.57
CA ASP A 115 0.26 -9.43 -8.64
C ASP A 115 1.07 -8.19 -9.04
N TYR A 116 2.38 -8.27 -9.30
CA TYR A 116 3.20 -7.12 -9.73
C TYR A 116 4.03 -7.41 -10.98
N GLN A 117 3.92 -6.54 -11.99
CA GLN A 117 4.68 -6.64 -13.23
C GLN A 117 5.58 -5.40 -13.42
N CYS A 118 6.89 -5.62 -13.47
CA CYS A 118 7.84 -4.56 -13.83
C CYS A 118 7.69 -4.22 -15.32
N ILE A 119 7.54 -2.94 -15.63
CA ILE A 119 7.37 -2.45 -17.01
C ILE A 119 8.33 -1.32 -17.37
N GLY A 120 9.12 -0.84 -16.40
CA GLY A 120 10.15 0.14 -16.62
C GLY A 120 11.53 -0.46 -16.85
N PRO A 121 12.48 0.37 -17.28
CA PRO A 121 13.85 -0.08 -17.46
C PRO A 121 14.47 -0.33 -16.07
N ALA A 122 15.26 -1.41 -15.95
CA ALA A 122 15.78 -1.89 -14.67
C ALA A 122 16.69 -0.87 -13.94
N ASP A 123 17.26 0.09 -14.67
CA ASP A 123 18.08 1.17 -14.16
C ASP A 123 17.28 2.32 -13.51
N LYS A 124 15.96 2.38 -13.75
CA LYS A 124 15.07 3.40 -13.14
C LYS A 124 14.46 2.99 -11.81
N GLN A 125 14.72 1.77 -11.35
CA GLN A 125 14.32 1.34 -10.02
C GLN A 125 15.20 2.05 -8.99
N SER A 126 14.75 3.22 -8.52
CA SER A 126 15.53 4.08 -7.65
C SER A 126 15.77 3.49 -6.26
N ASN A 127 14.98 2.50 -5.85
CA ASN A 127 15.10 1.81 -4.56
C ASN A 127 14.58 0.36 -4.66
N PRO A 128 15.39 -0.67 -4.35
CA PRO A 128 14.92 -2.07 -4.33
C PRO A 128 13.86 -2.35 -3.24
N ASP A 129 13.77 -1.50 -2.22
CA ASP A 129 12.85 -1.62 -1.09
C ASP A 129 11.44 -1.10 -1.41
N TYR A 130 11.26 -0.40 -2.53
CA TYR A 130 9.96 0.19 -2.89
C TYR A 130 9.70 0.10 -4.39
N TYR A 131 8.43 -0.07 -4.75
CA TYR A 131 7.94 0.00 -6.11
C TYR A 131 7.20 1.31 -6.34
N ILE A 132 7.38 1.93 -7.51
CA ILE A 132 6.54 3.04 -7.96
C ILE A 132 5.43 2.47 -8.84
N LEU A 133 4.17 2.56 -8.40
CA LEU A 133 3.05 2.04 -9.17
C LEU A 133 2.80 2.88 -10.43
N VAL A 134 2.56 2.20 -11.55
CA VAL A 134 2.25 2.79 -12.85
C VAL A 134 0.78 2.61 -13.18
N GLY A 135 0.11 3.74 -13.45
CA GLY A 135 -1.25 3.72 -13.93
C GLY A 135 -1.85 5.12 -13.95
N LYS A 136 -2.93 5.30 -14.73
CA LYS A 136 -3.64 6.59 -14.82
C LYS A 136 -4.06 7.14 -13.45
N TYR A 137 -4.30 6.25 -12.48
CA TYR A 137 -4.74 6.59 -11.12
C TYR A 137 -3.63 6.55 -10.07
N PHE A 138 -2.41 6.14 -10.44
CA PHE A 138 -1.28 6.01 -9.51
C PHE A 138 -0.22 7.09 -9.70
N MET A 139 -0.37 7.96 -10.70
CA MET A 139 0.59 9.02 -11.02
C MET A 139 -0.04 10.14 -11.84
N SER A 140 0.67 11.27 -11.92
CA SER A 140 0.23 12.42 -12.70
C SER A 140 0.13 12.11 -14.20
N GLY A 141 -0.72 12.85 -14.93
CA GLY A 141 -0.85 12.68 -16.37
C GLY A 141 0.47 12.88 -17.15
N LYS A 142 1.34 13.78 -16.67
CA LYS A 142 2.68 13.99 -17.23
C LYS A 142 3.57 12.77 -17.03
N ALA A 143 3.59 12.21 -15.82
CA ALA A 143 4.33 10.99 -15.50
C ALA A 143 3.79 9.75 -16.24
N TYR A 144 2.47 9.68 -16.44
CA TYR A 144 1.80 8.58 -17.14
C TYR A 144 2.01 8.57 -18.66
N THR A 145 2.24 9.74 -19.27
CA THR A 145 2.35 9.89 -20.73
C THR A 145 3.33 8.91 -21.41
N PRO A 146 4.59 8.73 -20.96
CA PRO A 146 5.50 7.76 -21.58
C PRO A 146 5.00 6.31 -21.49
N TRP A 147 4.24 5.97 -20.45
CA TRP A 147 3.76 4.60 -20.20
C TRP A 147 2.55 4.20 -21.02
N LYS A 148 1.83 5.14 -21.62
CA LYS A 148 0.62 4.85 -22.41
C LYS A 148 0.87 3.82 -23.51
N LYS A 149 1.98 3.96 -24.25
CA LYS A 149 2.34 3.03 -25.33
C LYS A 149 2.74 1.64 -24.79
N THR A 150 3.53 1.62 -23.72
CA THR A 150 3.97 0.39 -23.05
C THR A 150 2.79 -0.43 -22.55
N LEU A 151 1.81 0.24 -21.92
CA LEU A 151 0.61 -0.40 -21.37
C LEU A 151 -0.41 -0.78 -22.45
N GLN A 152 -0.51 -0.01 -23.55
CA GLN A 152 -1.38 -0.35 -24.69
C GLN A 152 -0.98 -1.67 -25.37
N GLY A 153 0.29 -2.07 -25.29
CA GLY A 153 0.79 -3.35 -25.81
C GLY A 153 0.58 -4.55 -24.87
N MET A 154 0.14 -4.32 -23.63
CA MET A 154 -0.09 -5.38 -22.63
C MET A 154 -1.55 -5.84 -22.68
N THR A 155 -1.98 -6.31 -23.85
CA THR A 155 -3.36 -6.76 -24.10
C THR A 155 -3.59 -8.19 -23.59
N TYR A 156 -3.60 -8.39 -22.28
CA TYR A 156 -4.48 -9.34 -21.58
C TYR A 156 -4.22 -9.22 -20.08
N ILE A 157 -4.91 -8.27 -19.43
CA ILE A 157 -4.97 -8.20 -17.97
C ILE A 157 -6.16 -9.05 -17.59
N ASP A 158 -5.92 -10.19 -16.94
CA ASP A 158 -7.00 -10.99 -16.35
C ASP A 158 -7.75 -10.07 -15.37
N PRO A 159 -9.04 -9.73 -15.62
CA PRO A 159 -9.80 -8.85 -14.74
C PRO A 159 -10.01 -9.45 -13.34
N LYS A 160 -9.66 -10.72 -13.12
CA LYS A 160 -9.68 -11.39 -11.81
C LYS A 160 -8.35 -11.29 -11.05
N LYS A 161 -7.25 -10.88 -11.69
CA LYS A 161 -5.94 -10.65 -11.05
C LYS A 161 -5.66 -9.15 -11.03
N SER A 162 -5.56 -8.57 -9.84
CA SER A 162 -5.18 -7.17 -9.67
C SER A 162 -3.68 -7.00 -9.93
N ILE A 163 -3.26 -7.13 -11.19
CA ILE A 163 -1.85 -6.95 -11.58
C ILE A 163 -1.54 -5.45 -11.51
N TYR A 164 -0.60 -5.09 -10.66
CA TYR A 164 -0.05 -3.75 -10.53
C TYR A 164 1.22 -3.63 -11.36
N TYR A 165 1.27 -2.59 -12.19
CA TYR A 165 2.48 -2.27 -12.92
C TYR A 165 3.41 -1.40 -12.08
N TYR A 166 4.71 -1.62 -12.20
CA TYR A 166 5.70 -0.81 -11.49
C TYR A 166 7.01 -0.62 -12.27
N TYR A 167 7.85 0.28 -11.74
CA TYR A 167 9.26 0.43 -12.10
C TYR A 167 10.07 0.96 -10.92
#